data_AF-A0A662TIY7-F1
#
_entry.id   AF-A0A662TIY7-F1
#
_cell.length_a   1.000
_cell.length_b   1.000
_cell.length_c   1.000
_cell.angle_alpha   90.00
_cell.angle_beta   90.00
_cell.angle_gamma   90.00
#
_symmetry.space_group_name_H-M   'P 1'
#
loop_
_entity.id
_entity.type
_entity.pdbx_description
1 polymer ?
#
loop_
_entity_poly.entity_id
_entity_poly.type
_entity_poly.pdbx_seq_one_letter_code
_entity_poly.pdbx_strand_id
1 'polypeptide(L)'
;MDVVIKRVRKPTRILSGVTVVAIMTKPFPCPHGRCIYCPGGVSWGTPQSYVRESPAVMRARRLNYDPYLQVHYRLKQYEAMGHKPSKVELIVMGGTFPATPLEYQRWVIAQALEAMNNYPEEKRAKVSL
;
A
#
# COMPACT_ATOMS: atom_id res chain seq x y z
N MET A 1 26.79 -4.71 -28.27
CA MET A 1 26.13 -5.01 -26.99
C MET A 1 25.10 -3.93 -26.77
N ASP A 2 23.89 -4.19 -27.25
CA ASP A 2 22.80 -3.23 -27.34
C ASP A 2 22.41 -2.70 -25.96
N VAL A 3 22.69 -1.42 -25.72
CA VAL A 3 22.14 -0.70 -24.57
C VAL A 3 20.66 -0.49 -24.86
N VAL A 4 19.84 -1.45 -24.44
CA VAL A 4 18.38 -1.29 -24.41
C VAL A 4 18.08 -0.14 -23.45
N ILE A 5 17.82 1.05 -23.99
CA ILE A 5 17.29 2.18 -23.23
C ILE A 5 15.94 1.74 -22.69
N LYS A 6 15.91 1.29 -21.42
CA LYS A 6 14.69 0.87 -20.73
C LYS A 6 13.83 2.12 -20.55
N ARG A 7 12.96 2.41 -21.51
CA ARG A 7 12.12 3.62 -21.52
C ARG A 7 11.25 3.63 -20.27
N VAL A 8 11.55 4.55 -19.36
CA VAL A 8 10.82 4.72 -18.10
C VAL A 8 9.35 5.00 -18.40
N ARG A 9 8.46 4.15 -17.90
CA ARG A 9 7.01 4.31 -18.11
C ARG A 9 6.47 5.35 -17.12
N LYS A 10 5.71 6.34 -17.61
CA LYS A 10 5.11 7.43 -16.80
C LYS A 10 6.18 8.18 -15.96
N PRO A 11 7.15 8.85 -16.61
CA PRO A 11 8.25 9.53 -15.92
C PRO A 11 7.77 10.63 -14.95
N THR A 12 6.60 11.22 -15.23
CA THR A 12 5.96 12.24 -14.38
C THR A 12 5.72 11.80 -12.94
N ARG A 13 5.68 10.49 -12.66
CA ARG A 13 5.41 9.96 -11.31
C ARG A 13 6.55 10.14 -10.31
N ILE A 14 7.78 10.39 -10.76
CA ILE A 14 8.97 10.47 -9.90
C ILE A 14 9.84 11.68 -10.31
N LEU A 15 9.24 12.74 -10.87
CA LEU A 15 9.97 13.97 -11.18
C LEU A 15 10.56 14.62 -9.93
N SER A 16 9.89 14.48 -8.79
CA SER A 16 10.38 14.94 -7.48
C SER A 16 11.49 14.08 -6.89
N GLY A 17 11.80 12.92 -7.49
CA GLY A 17 12.67 11.91 -6.90
C GLY A 17 12.04 11.12 -5.75
N VAL A 18 10.75 11.37 -5.42
CA VAL A 18 10.01 10.66 -4.36
C VAL A 18 9.00 9.71 -4.98
N THR A 19 9.04 8.45 -4.55
CA THR A 19 8.14 7.39 -5.00
C THR A 19 6.94 7.28 -4.08
N VAL A 20 5.75 7.60 -4.58
CA VAL A 20 4.52 7.51 -3.80
C VAL A 20 4.04 6.05 -3.72
N VAL A 21 3.99 5.50 -2.51
CA VAL A 21 3.52 4.15 -2.20
C VAL A 21 2.26 4.27 -1.35
N ALA A 22 1.11 4.00 -1.97
CA ALA A 22 -0.18 4.08 -1.29
C ALA A 22 -0.70 2.67 -0.99
N ILE A 23 -0.90 2.37 0.30
CA ILE A 23 -1.43 1.10 0.82
C ILE A 23 -2.83 1.30 1.40
N MET A 24 -3.64 0.24 1.47
CA MET A 24 -4.94 0.27 2.12
C MET A 24 -4.97 -0.66 3.32
N THR A 25 -5.65 -0.21 4.36
CA THR A 25 -5.92 -1.01 5.57
C THR A 25 -7.16 -1.87 5.37
N LYS A 26 -7.34 -2.85 6.25
CA LYS A 26 -8.54 -3.71 6.26
C LYS A 26 -9.79 -2.85 6.48
N PRO A 27 -10.94 -3.22 5.90
CA PRO A 27 -12.21 -2.57 6.17
C PRO A 27 -12.50 -2.53 7.68
N PHE A 28 -12.72 -1.33 8.22
CA PHE A 28 -13.04 -1.12 9.64
C PHE A 28 -14.20 -0.13 9.77
N PRO A 29 -15.16 -0.35 10.69
CA PRO A 29 -16.30 0.55 10.87
C PRO A 29 -15.84 1.92 11.38
N CYS A 30 -16.55 3.00 11.00
CA CYS A 30 -16.28 4.31 11.57
C CYS A 30 -16.78 4.39 13.02
N PRO A 31 -16.09 5.10 13.92
CA PRO A 31 -16.48 5.20 15.33
C PRO A 31 -17.82 5.92 15.53
N HIS A 32 -18.20 6.83 14.62
CA HIS A 32 -19.47 7.55 14.65
C HIS A 32 -20.62 6.84 13.92
N GLY A 33 -20.42 5.61 13.42
CA GLY A 33 -21.40 4.90 12.58
C GLY A 33 -21.24 5.15 11.08
N ARG A 34 -22.23 4.77 10.26
CA ARG A 34 -22.14 4.88 8.80
C ARG A 34 -22.70 6.21 8.30
N CYS A 35 -21.89 6.99 7.56
CA CYS A 35 -22.36 8.19 6.89
C CYS A 35 -23.33 7.84 5.75
N ILE A 36 -24.41 8.62 5.60
CA ILE A 36 -25.43 8.43 4.56
C ILE A 36 -24.86 8.46 3.14
N TYR A 37 -23.84 9.29 2.90
CA TYR A 37 -23.19 9.43 1.59
C TYR A 37 -21.98 8.51 1.39
N CYS A 38 -21.66 7.61 2.33
CA CYS A 38 -20.50 6.72 2.18
C CYS A 38 -20.79 5.60 1.17
N PRO A 39 -20.09 5.57 0.01
CA PRO A 39 -20.34 4.59 -1.05
C PRO A 39 -19.81 3.18 -0.74
N GLY A 40 -18.99 3.03 0.31
CA GLY A 40 -18.30 1.79 0.63
C GLY A 40 -18.45 1.37 2.08
N GLY A 41 -17.41 0.70 2.59
CA GLY A 41 -17.30 0.28 3.98
C GLY A 41 -17.35 -1.22 4.19
N VAL A 42 -17.42 -1.62 5.45
CA VAL A 42 -17.29 -3.02 5.90
C VAL A 42 -18.32 -3.93 5.22
N SER A 43 -19.58 -3.48 5.10
CA SER A 43 -20.64 -4.24 4.42
C SER A 43 -20.34 -4.53 2.95
N TRP A 44 -19.57 -3.64 2.32
CA TRP A 44 -19.12 -3.78 0.93
C TRP A 44 -17.71 -4.38 0.84
N GLY A 45 -17.08 -4.80 1.93
CA GLY A 45 -15.74 -5.39 1.93
C GLY A 45 -14.65 -4.44 1.41
N THR A 46 -14.90 -3.13 1.45
CA THR A 46 -13.96 -2.07 1.06
C THR A 46 -13.61 -1.18 2.24
N PRO A 47 -12.45 -0.52 2.24
CA PRO A 47 -12.21 0.58 3.15
C PRO A 47 -13.29 1.65 3.00
N GLN A 48 -13.56 2.39 4.08
CA GLN A 48 -14.58 3.44 4.09
C GLN A 48 -14.32 4.46 2.98
N SER A 49 -15.39 4.92 2.33
CA SER A 49 -15.38 5.86 1.20
C SER A 49 -14.85 5.33 -0.13
N TYR A 50 -14.44 4.06 -0.23
CA TYR A 50 -13.94 3.47 -1.47
C TYR A 50 -14.89 2.42 -2.08
N VAL A 51 -14.90 2.36 -3.42
CA VAL A 51 -15.62 1.35 -4.21
C VAL A 51 -14.71 0.20 -4.65
N ARG A 52 -15.25 -0.99 -4.88
CA ARG A 52 -14.48 -2.22 -5.14
C ARG A 52 -13.60 -2.13 -6.40
N GLU A 53 -14.06 -1.37 -7.38
CA GLU A 53 -13.47 -1.18 -8.70
C GLU A 53 -12.31 -0.18 -8.66
N SER A 54 -12.08 0.48 -7.52
CA SER A 54 -10.97 1.42 -7.37
C SER A 54 -9.64 0.68 -7.52
N PRO A 55 -8.68 1.18 -8.34
CA PRO A 55 -7.41 0.49 -8.57
C PRO A 55 -6.61 0.20 -7.29
N ALA A 56 -6.70 1.07 -6.29
CA ALA A 56 -6.07 0.87 -4.98
C ALA A 56 -6.71 -0.30 -4.21
N VAL A 57 -8.05 -0.34 -4.15
CA VAL A 57 -8.81 -1.39 -3.47
C VAL A 57 -8.57 -2.74 -4.16
N MET A 58 -8.59 -2.79 -5.49
CA MET A 58 -8.33 -4.02 -6.23
C MET A 58 -6.95 -4.60 -5.92
N ARG A 59 -5.91 -3.77 -5.80
CA ARG A 59 -4.57 -4.23 -5.42
C ARG A 59 -4.53 -4.73 -3.98
N ALA A 60 -5.09 -3.96 -3.05
CA ALA A 60 -5.09 -4.31 -1.64
C ALA A 60 -5.87 -5.61 -1.37
N ARG A 61 -7.04 -5.78 -2.00
CA ARG A 61 -7.89 -6.96 -1.86
C ARG A 61 -7.20 -8.23 -2.36
N ARG A 62 -6.44 -8.17 -3.46
CA ARG A 62 -5.65 -9.32 -3.97
C ARG A 62 -4.57 -9.78 -2.97
N LEU A 63 -4.12 -8.88 -2.11
CA LEU A 63 -3.11 -9.13 -1.09
C LEU A 63 -3.73 -9.26 0.31
N ASN A 64 -5.05 -9.46 0.41
CA ASN A 64 -5.79 -9.55 1.68
C ASN A 64 -5.51 -8.38 2.66
N TYR A 65 -5.23 -7.20 2.10
CA TYR A 65 -4.86 -5.98 2.83
C TYR A 65 -3.60 -6.15 3.71
N ASP A 66 -2.69 -7.06 3.34
CA ASP A 66 -1.39 -7.20 3.98
C ASP A 66 -0.49 -5.99 3.66
N PRO A 67 -0.06 -5.21 4.66
CA PRO A 67 0.74 -4.00 4.44
C PRO A 67 2.13 -4.29 3.84
N TYR A 68 2.76 -5.39 4.28
CA TYR A 68 4.09 -5.77 3.83
C TYR A 68 4.06 -6.11 2.33
N LEU A 69 3.13 -6.98 1.94
CA LEU A 69 2.96 -7.37 0.54
C LEU A 69 2.55 -6.17 -0.32
N GLN A 70 1.67 -5.31 0.17
CA GLN A 70 1.25 -4.11 -0.59
C GLN A 70 2.41 -3.18 -0.91
N VAL A 71 3.31 -2.92 0.05
CA VAL A 71 4.52 -2.14 -0.17
C VAL A 71 5.46 -2.86 -1.13
N HIS A 72 5.80 -4.12 -0.85
CA HIS A 72 6.77 -4.89 -1.63
C HIS A 72 6.35 -4.97 -3.11
N TYR A 73 5.11 -5.35 -3.40
CA TYR A 73 4.60 -5.40 -4.77
C TYR A 73 4.51 -4.02 -5.44
N ARG A 74 4.27 -2.96 -4.68
CA ARG A 74 4.24 -1.60 -5.23
C ARG A 74 5.63 -1.13 -5.64
N LEU A 75 6.66 -1.41 -4.84
CA LEU A 75 8.06 -1.12 -5.19
C LEU A 75 8.50 -1.92 -6.41
N LYS A 76 8.19 -3.23 -6.44
CA LYS A 76 8.43 -4.11 -7.60
C LYS A 76 7.76 -3.61 -8.88
N GLN A 77 6.55 -3.07 -8.76
CA GLN A 77 5.86 -2.46 -9.90
C GLN A 77 6.60 -1.23 -10.43
N TYR A 78 7.15 -0.38 -9.56
CA TYR A 78 7.93 0.79 -9.98
C TYR A 78 9.23 0.37 -10.67
N GLU A 79 9.95 -0.63 -10.15
CA GLU A 79 11.14 -1.17 -10.82
C GLU A 79 10.84 -1.79 -12.19
N ALA A 80 9.73 -2.53 -12.29
CA ALA A 80 9.27 -3.07 -13.57
C ALA A 80 8.92 -1.97 -14.59
N MET A 81 8.54 -0.78 -14.11
CA MET A 81 8.30 0.40 -14.92
C MET A 81 9.59 1.17 -15.29
N GLY A 82 10.76 0.73 -14.80
CA GLY A 82 12.06 1.35 -15.05
C GLY A 82 12.44 2.43 -14.02
N HIS A 83 11.68 2.57 -12.93
CA HIS A 83 11.98 3.52 -11.87
C HIS A 83 12.90 2.90 -10.82
N LYS A 84 13.75 3.71 -10.17
CA LYS A 84 14.54 3.30 -9.01
C LYS A 84 13.97 3.94 -7.73
N PRO A 85 13.18 3.21 -6.92
CA PRO A 85 12.54 3.77 -5.74
C PRO A 85 13.55 3.95 -4.58
N SER A 86 14.24 5.08 -4.55
CA SER A 86 15.24 5.40 -3.51
C SER A 86 14.70 6.19 -2.32
N LYS A 87 13.66 7.00 -2.55
CA LYS A 87 12.95 7.77 -1.52
C LYS A 87 11.46 7.46 -1.66
N VAL A 88 10.81 7.11 -0.56
CA VAL A 88 9.42 6.66 -0.58
C VAL A 88 8.57 7.53 0.33
N GLU A 89 7.43 7.97 -0.19
CA GLU A 89 6.34 8.54 0.60
C GLU A 89 5.28 7.46 0.79
N LEU A 90 5.11 7.01 2.03
CA LEU A 90 4.10 6.02 2.38
C LEU A 90 2.77 6.70 2.72
N ILE A 91 1.74 6.40 1.94
CA ILE A 91 0.37 6.89 2.18
C ILE A 91 -0.49 5.72 2.65
N VAL A 92 -0.97 5.81 3.90
CA VAL A 92 -1.96 4.89 4.44
C VAL A 92 -3.34 5.39 4.07
N MET A 93 -3.96 4.74 3.08
CA MET A 93 -5.29 5.07 2.60
C MET A 93 -6.36 4.29 3.36
N GLY A 94 -7.48 4.98 3.58
CA GLY A 94 -8.64 4.53 4.32
C GLY A 94 -9.26 5.72 5.06
N GLY A 95 -10.52 5.61 5.47
CA GLY A 95 -11.18 6.67 6.25
C GLY A 95 -11.02 6.53 7.75
N THR A 96 -10.64 5.34 8.24
CA THR A 96 -10.83 4.96 9.65
C THR A 96 -9.57 4.43 10.34
N PHE A 97 -8.40 4.52 9.71
CA PHE A 97 -7.17 3.97 10.29
C PHE A 97 -6.86 4.46 11.72
N PRO A 98 -6.96 5.77 12.04
CA PRO A 98 -6.74 6.25 13.41
C PRO A 98 -7.75 5.73 14.44
N ALA A 99 -8.92 5.26 13.99
CA ALA A 99 -9.97 4.70 14.84
C ALA A 99 -9.86 3.17 15.02
N THR A 100 -8.89 2.52 14.38
CA THR A 100 -8.62 1.08 14.58
C THR A 100 -7.88 0.84 15.90
N PRO A 101 -7.86 -0.40 16.43
CA PRO A 101 -7.06 -0.71 17.62
C PRO A 101 -5.58 -0.35 17.45
N LEU A 102 -4.96 0.19 18.51
CA LEU A 102 -3.57 0.66 18.46
C LEU A 102 -2.57 -0.42 18.04
N GLU A 103 -2.82 -1.67 18.44
CA GLU A 103 -2.01 -2.82 18.02
C GLU A 103 -2.05 -3.02 16.50
N TYR A 104 -3.24 -2.92 15.89
CA TYR A 104 -3.40 -3.00 14.45
C TYR A 104 -2.69 -1.83 13.75
N GLN A 105 -2.80 -0.61 14.29
CA GLN A 105 -2.08 0.55 13.74
C GLN A 105 -0.58 0.32 13.74
N ARG A 106 -0.02 -0.11 14.88
CA ARG A 106 1.41 -0.40 15.03
C ARG A 106 1.86 -1.51 14.09
N TRP A 107 1.07 -2.59 13.99
CA TRP A 107 1.35 -3.68 13.07
C TRP A 107 1.38 -3.23 11.61
N VAL A 108 0.41 -2.40 11.18
CA VAL A 108 0.37 -1.90 9.79
C VAL A 108 1.62 -1.09 9.46
N ILE A 109 1.99 -0.15 10.33
CA ILE A 109 3.16 0.70 10.09
C ILE A 109 4.45 -0.13 10.16
N ALA A 110 4.60 -0.98 11.18
CA ALA A 110 5.77 -1.84 11.31
C ALA A 110 5.96 -2.73 10.07
N GLN A 111 4.90 -3.38 9.58
CA GLN A 111 4.97 -4.22 8.39
C GLN A 111 5.27 -3.44 7.11
N ALA A 112 4.73 -2.23 6.96
CA ALA A 112 5.00 -1.38 5.80
C ALA A 112 6.46 -0.88 5.78
N LEU A 113 7.00 -0.48 6.94
CA LEU A 113 8.40 -0.07 7.08
C LEU A 113 9.35 -1.27 6.88
N GLU A 114 9.02 -2.44 7.46
CA GLU A 114 9.78 -3.68 7.29
C GLU A 114 9.88 -4.08 5.81
N ALA A 115 8.80 -3.92 5.03
CA ALA A 115 8.84 -4.18 3.59
C ALA A 115 9.79 -3.24 2.84
N MET A 116 9.85 -1.96 3.21
CA MET A 116 10.81 -1.02 2.62
C MET A 116 12.25 -1.36 2.98
N ASN A 117 12.49 -1.81 4.21
CA ASN A 117 13.83 -2.19 4.67
C ASN A 117 14.33 -3.49 4.03
N ASN A 118 13.42 -4.45 3.78
CA ASN A 118 13.78 -5.74 3.21
C ASN A 118 13.90 -5.68 1.68
N TYR A 119 13.16 -4.80 0.99
CA TYR A 119 13.18 -4.73 -0.47
C TYR A 119 14.60 -4.53 -1.04
N PRO A 120 15.04 -5.29 -2.07
CA PRO A 120 14.25 -6.18 -2.94
C PRO A 120 14.10 -7.62 -2.44
N GLU A 121 14.64 -7.95 -1.26
CA GLU A 121 14.53 -9.29 -0.66
C GLU A 121 13.12 -9.56 -0.13
N GLU A 122 12.79 -10.85 -0.04
CA GLU A 122 11.54 -11.33 0.57
C GLU A 122 11.58 -11.22 2.10
N LYS A 123 10.42 -11.41 2.74
CA LYS A 123 10.31 -11.33 4.20
C LYS A 123 11.18 -12.41 4.85
N ARG A 124 12.17 -11.99 5.64
CA ARG A 124 12.96 -12.92 6.45
C ARG A 124 12.03 -13.64 7.44
N ALA A 125 12.11 -14.96 7.49
CA ALA A 125 11.43 -15.71 8.53
C ALA A 125 11.94 -15.21 9.89
N LYS A 126 11.03 -14.91 10.83
CA LYS A 126 11.45 -14.55 12.18
C LYS A 126 12.18 -15.76 12.77
N VAL A 127 13.46 -15.60 13.06
CA VAL A 127 14.20 -16.55 13.89
C VAL A 127 13.53 -16.48 15.26
N SER A 128 12.78 -17.51 15.61
CA SER A 128 12.34 -17.71 16.99
C SER A 128 13.59 -17.93 17.83
N LEU A 129 13.99 -16.91 18.58
CA LEU A 129 14.96 -17.05 19.68
C LEU A 129 14.31 -17.81 20.84
#